data_AF-A0A7R7XZV6-F1
#
_entry.id   AF-A0A7R7XZV6-F1
#
_cell.length_a   1.000
_cell.length_b   1.000
_cell.length_c   1.000
_cell.angle_alpha   90.00
_cell.angle_beta   90.00
_cell.angle_gamma   90.00
#
_symmetry.space_group_name_H-M   'P 1'
#
loop_
_entity.id
_entity.type
_entity.pdbx_description
1 polymer ?
#
loop_
_entity_poly.entity_id
_entity_poly.type
_entity_poly.pdbx_seq_one_letter_code
_entity_poly.pdbx_strand_id
1 'polypeptide(L)'
;MTASTQSQSQSQSPSQIELTAASTLHLLEARLHRLTYLLTGDTAWTGTPMPPAKPASHNETVSRKLQHLEGELENLSGRSAAVRDVLGLYDRFPDLFSPSSSTQPPSDPFDTSSLQDPESTSTTSPAAPESQNQSQNQLPDLPLSTLQSIILSYASTIPETASRLTSLNDTPVPDPTLSAGLVELMPRMEKLSGVQDGQAREIAELRVRTAKVLQRVYEVALLGGGEVWGEWEGRIENVERGVRRGEVAIGREGI
;
A
#
# COMPACT_ATOMS: atom_id res chain seq x y z
N MET A 1 -10.38 -23.28 62.50
CA MET A 1 -11.54 -22.40 62.20
C MET A 1 -11.19 -21.05 62.80
N THR A 2 -10.95 -19.97 62.07
CA THR A 2 -11.65 -19.41 60.90
C THR A 2 -10.72 -18.52 60.08
N ALA A 3 -11.14 -18.27 58.84
CA ALA A 3 -10.44 -17.61 57.76
C ALA A 3 -9.89 -16.21 58.08
N SER A 4 -8.61 -15.99 57.77
CA SER A 4 -8.09 -14.65 57.48
C SER A 4 -8.15 -14.45 55.97
N THR A 5 -9.27 -13.88 55.52
CA THR A 5 -9.45 -13.38 54.16
C THR A 5 -8.42 -12.27 53.94
N GLN A 6 -7.40 -12.59 53.16
CA GLN A 6 -6.42 -11.66 52.65
C GLN A 6 -7.10 -10.74 51.63
N SER A 7 -7.66 -9.64 52.10
CA SER A 7 -8.06 -8.51 51.26
C SER A 7 -6.81 -7.85 50.70
N GLN A 8 -6.35 -8.34 49.54
CA GLN A 8 -5.49 -7.59 48.63
C GLN A 8 -6.34 -6.52 47.93
N SER A 9 -6.63 -5.43 48.64
CA SER A 9 -6.90 -4.15 48.02
C SER A 9 -5.55 -3.57 47.58
N GLN A 10 -5.13 -3.91 46.36
CA GLN A 10 -4.07 -3.19 45.66
C GLN A 10 -4.54 -1.75 45.44
N SER A 11 -4.06 -0.85 46.29
CA SER A 11 -4.17 0.59 46.16
C SER A 11 -3.46 1.02 44.87
N GLN A 12 -4.22 1.14 43.78
CA GLN A 12 -3.76 1.80 42.57
C GLN A 12 -3.37 3.24 42.94
N SER A 13 -2.10 3.60 42.76
CA SER A 13 -1.63 4.96 43.00
C SER A 13 -2.32 5.92 42.01
N PRO A 14 -2.63 7.17 42.41
CA PRO A 14 -3.29 8.14 41.52
C PRO A 14 -2.52 8.35 40.21
N SER A 15 -1.20 8.21 40.24
CA SER A 15 -0.33 8.25 39.05
C SER A 15 -0.56 7.11 38.05
N GLN A 16 -0.94 5.91 38.49
CA GLN A 16 -1.26 4.81 37.57
C GLN A 16 -2.62 5.02 36.89
N ILE A 17 -3.59 5.63 37.59
CA ILE A 17 -4.88 5.99 37.00
C ILE A 17 -4.68 7.10 35.95
N GLU A 18 -3.83 8.08 36.22
CA GLU A 18 -3.47 9.12 35.23
C GLU A 18 -2.74 8.54 34.02
N LEU A 19 -1.78 7.64 34.22
CA LEU A 19 -1.05 6.98 33.12
C LEU A 19 -1.98 6.10 32.26
N THR A 20 -2.88 5.35 32.89
CA THR A 20 -3.87 4.53 32.17
C THR A 20 -4.87 5.41 31.42
N ALA A 21 -5.41 6.45 32.05
CA ALA A 21 -6.28 7.42 31.38
C ALA A 21 -5.60 8.07 30.17
N ALA A 22 -4.35 8.54 30.31
CA ALA A 22 -3.57 9.11 29.21
C ALA A 22 -3.33 8.10 28.08
N SER A 23 -3.02 6.84 28.40
CA SER A 23 -2.83 5.78 27.40
C SER A 23 -4.13 5.45 26.64
N THR A 24 -5.28 5.44 27.34
CA THR A 24 -6.57 5.19 26.69
C THR A 24 -7.00 6.36 25.82
N LEU A 25 -6.75 7.59 26.26
CA LEU A 25 -6.99 8.79 25.46
C LEU A 25 -6.13 8.75 24.20
N HIS A 26 -4.85 8.43 24.32
CA HIS A 26 -3.95 8.33 23.18
C HIS A 26 -4.37 7.22 22.21
N LEU A 27 -4.84 6.08 22.71
CA LEU A 27 -5.37 4.99 21.87
C LEU A 27 -6.67 5.41 21.16
N LEU A 28 -7.57 6.10 21.86
CA LEU A 28 -8.81 6.63 21.27
C LEU A 28 -8.52 7.69 20.21
N GLU A 29 -7.56 8.57 20.47
CA GLU A 29 -7.08 9.57 19.53
C GLU A 29 -6.47 8.92 18.29
N ALA A 30 -5.56 7.96 18.46
CA ALA A 30 -4.98 7.20 17.35
C ALA A 30 -6.05 6.46 16.52
N ARG A 31 -7.06 5.89 17.18
CA ARG A 31 -8.19 5.24 16.51
C ARG A 31 -9.05 6.24 15.75
N LEU A 32 -9.37 7.39 16.34
CA LEU A 32 -10.14 8.45 15.71
C LEU A 32 -9.38 8.98 14.49
N HIS A 33 -8.08 9.22 14.62
CA HIS A 33 -7.21 9.61 13.50
C HIS A 33 -7.25 8.59 12.36
N ARG A 34 -7.19 7.29 12.65
CA ARG A 34 -7.33 6.23 11.64
C ARG A 34 -8.71 6.23 10.98
N LEU A 35 -9.79 6.45 11.73
CA LEU A 35 -11.15 6.51 11.19
C LEU A 35 -11.34 7.74 10.30
N THR A 36 -10.81 8.90 10.72
CA THR A 36 -10.83 10.12 9.90
C THR A 36 -10.06 9.87 8.60
N TYR A 37 -8.87 9.28 8.67
CA TYR A 37 -8.09 8.92 7.50
C TYR A 37 -8.85 7.98 6.54
N LEU A 38 -9.50 6.94 7.06
CA LEU A 38 -10.30 6.04 6.22
C LEU A 38 -11.51 6.75 5.59
N LEU A 39 -12.07 7.76 6.26
CA LEU A 39 -13.25 8.47 5.80
C LEU A 39 -12.92 9.57 4.77
N THR A 40 -11.81 10.29 4.94
CA THR A 40 -11.40 11.37 4.04
C THR A 40 -10.47 10.90 2.93
N GLY A 41 -9.72 9.81 3.13
CA GLY A 41 -8.79 9.25 2.15
C GLY A 41 -7.60 10.16 1.81
N ASP A 42 -7.46 11.32 2.47
CA ASP A 42 -6.41 12.28 2.20
C ASP A 42 -5.09 11.82 2.84
N THR A 43 -4.14 11.45 1.98
CA THR A 43 -2.80 11.00 2.35
C THR A 43 -1.80 12.16 2.44
N ALA A 44 -2.21 13.32 2.96
CA ALA A 44 -1.27 14.39 3.27
C ALA A 44 -0.34 13.87 4.39
N TRP A 45 0.81 13.35 3.96
CA TRP A 45 1.88 12.69 4.71
C TRP A 45 2.53 13.64 5.74
N THR A 46 1.78 14.14 6.72
CA THR A 46 2.35 15.00 7.78
C THR A 46 1.82 14.64 9.15
N GLY A 47 1.52 13.37 9.43
CA GLY A 47 1.35 12.84 10.79
C GLY A 47 0.23 13.43 11.66
N THR A 48 -0.45 14.49 11.20
CA THR A 48 -1.57 15.15 11.85
C THR A 48 -2.71 15.21 10.82
N PRO A 49 -3.81 14.47 11.03
CA PRO A 49 -4.93 14.52 10.11
C PRO A 49 -5.55 15.92 10.19
N MET A 50 -5.62 16.60 9.05
CA MET A 50 -6.39 17.83 8.97
C MET A 50 -7.85 17.49 9.32
N PRO A 51 -8.49 18.18 10.28
CA PRO A 51 -9.88 17.91 10.61
C PRO A 51 -10.73 18.03 9.35
N PRO A 52 -11.72 17.13 9.16
CA PRO A 52 -12.52 17.11 7.95
C PRO A 52 -13.14 18.48 7.75
N ALA A 53 -12.89 19.11 6.60
CA ALA A 53 -13.50 20.38 6.26
C ALA A 53 -15.03 20.20 6.33
N LYS A 54 -15.71 21.09 7.06
CA LYS A 54 -17.17 21.08 7.10
C LYS A 54 -17.67 21.20 5.65
N PRO A 55 -18.52 20.29 5.16
CA PRO A 55 -18.93 20.29 3.77
C PRO A 55 -19.59 21.63 3.45
N ALA A 56 -19.09 22.31 2.42
CA ALA A 56 -19.59 23.63 2.01
C ALA A 56 -21.01 23.52 1.41
N SER A 57 -21.41 22.32 0.98
CA SER A 57 -22.73 22.04 0.43
C SER A 57 -23.20 20.63 0.79
N HIS A 58 -24.53 20.44 0.85
CA HIS A 58 -25.14 19.13 1.14
C HIS A 58 -24.75 18.04 0.13
N ASN A 59 -24.42 18.41 -1.11
CA ASN A 59 -24.00 17.49 -2.16
C ASN A 59 -22.61 16.88 -1.90
N GLU A 60 -21.80 17.53 -1.07
CA GLU A 60 -20.46 17.03 -0.71
C GLU A 60 -20.49 16.07 0.49
N THR A 61 -21.64 15.96 1.17
CA THR A 61 -21.82 15.05 2.30
C THR A 61 -21.54 13.61 1.88
N VAL A 62 -20.87 12.85 2.75
CA VAL A 62 -20.52 11.43 2.53
C VAL A 62 -21.75 10.62 2.08
N SER A 63 -22.91 10.82 2.70
CA SER A 63 -24.15 10.13 2.33
C SER A 63 -24.59 10.41 0.89
N ARG A 64 -24.43 11.64 0.39
CA ARG A 64 -24.78 12.00 -1.00
C ARG A 64 -23.77 11.44 -1.99
N LYS A 65 -22.48 11.45 -1.65
CA LYS A 65 -21.44 10.81 -2.46
C LYS A 65 -21.65 9.30 -2.56
N LEU A 66 -22.01 8.63 -1.45
CA LEU A 66 -22.34 7.20 -1.46
C LEU A 66 -23.59 6.90 -2.28
N GLN A 67 -24.67 7.67 -2.13
CA GLN A 67 -25.87 7.51 -2.96
C GLN A 67 -25.59 7.73 -4.45
N HIS A 68 -24.71 8.67 -4.79
CA HIS A 68 -24.32 8.90 -6.16
C HIS A 68 -23.54 7.71 -6.73
N LEU A 69 -22.53 7.23 -6.00
CA LEU A 69 -21.75 6.06 -6.39
C LEU A 69 -22.60 4.79 -6.48
N GLU A 70 -23.58 4.61 -5.58
CA GLU A 70 -24.55 3.53 -5.63
C GLU A 70 -25.37 3.59 -6.93
N GLY A 71 -25.90 4.77 -7.27
CA GLY A 71 -26.62 4.97 -8.52
C GLY A 71 -25.75 4.74 -9.76
N GLU A 72 -24.48 5.14 -9.72
CA GLU A 72 -23.52 4.87 -10.81
C GLU A 72 -23.18 3.39 -10.91
N LEU A 73 -23.02 2.69 -9.79
CA LEU A 73 -22.74 1.25 -9.75
C LEU A 73 -23.94 0.44 -10.22
N GLU A 74 -25.16 0.83 -9.85
CA GLU A 74 -26.41 0.26 -10.34
C GLU A 74 -26.56 0.45 -11.85
N ASN A 75 -26.23 1.64 -12.36
CA ASN A 75 -26.21 1.89 -13.80
C ASN A 75 -25.13 1.05 -14.50
N LEU A 76 -23.94 0.94 -13.90
CA LEU A 76 -22.84 0.15 -14.45
C LEU A 76 -23.12 -1.36 -14.41
N SER A 77 -23.80 -1.86 -13.38
CA SER A 77 -24.24 -3.25 -13.28
C SER A 77 -25.32 -3.57 -14.32
N GLY A 78 -26.22 -2.63 -14.60
CA GLY A 78 -27.17 -2.73 -15.72
C GLY A 78 -26.45 -2.79 -17.07
N ARG A 79 -25.45 -1.93 -17.26
CA ARG A 79 -24.77 -1.74 -18.56
C ARG A 79 -23.69 -2.77 -18.88
N SER A 80 -23.05 -3.37 -17.87
CA SER A 80 -21.93 -4.31 -18.08
C SER A 80 -22.22 -5.71 -17.53
N ALA A 81 -22.15 -6.72 -18.40
CA ALA A 81 -22.35 -8.11 -18.01
C ALA A 81 -21.24 -8.63 -17.07
N ALA A 82 -20.00 -8.15 -17.24
CA ALA A 82 -18.89 -8.54 -16.39
C ALA A 82 -19.08 -8.18 -14.91
N VAL A 83 -19.66 -7.02 -14.60
CA VAL A 83 -19.97 -6.62 -13.21
C VAL A 83 -21.07 -7.50 -12.63
N ARG A 84 -22.07 -7.87 -13.44
CA ARG A 84 -23.08 -8.87 -13.06
C ARG A 84 -22.48 -10.25 -12.80
N ASP A 85 -21.52 -10.67 -13.61
CA ASP A 85 -20.84 -11.96 -13.42
C ASP A 85 -20.01 -11.97 -12.13
N VAL A 86 -19.31 -10.87 -11.81
CA VAL A 86 -18.55 -10.72 -10.57
C VAL A 86 -19.46 -10.68 -9.34
N LEU A 87 -20.58 -9.95 -9.39
CA LEU A 87 -21.59 -9.96 -8.32
C LEU A 87 -22.18 -11.36 -8.13
N GLY A 88 -22.50 -12.05 -9.23
CA GLY A 88 -22.94 -13.44 -9.18
C GLY A 88 -21.85 -14.40 -8.67
N LEU A 89 -20.57 -14.08 -8.85
CA LEU A 89 -19.46 -14.85 -8.33
C LEU A 89 -19.22 -14.57 -6.84
N TYR A 90 -19.42 -13.33 -6.40
CA TYR A 90 -19.46 -12.93 -4.99
C TYR A 90 -20.58 -13.63 -4.23
N ASP A 91 -21.79 -13.69 -4.79
CA ASP A 91 -22.93 -14.42 -4.20
C ASP A 91 -22.67 -15.93 -4.10
N ARG A 92 -21.97 -16.50 -5.08
CA ARG A 92 -21.61 -17.94 -5.10
C ARG A 92 -20.43 -18.27 -4.19
N PHE A 93 -19.50 -17.34 -4.01
CA PHE A 93 -18.25 -17.54 -3.27
C PHE A 93 -17.89 -16.29 -2.45
N PRO A 94 -18.60 -16.00 -1.35
CA PRO A 94 -18.29 -14.85 -0.48
C PRO A 94 -16.94 -14.99 0.24
N ASP A 95 -16.40 -16.20 0.29
CA ASP A 95 -15.13 -16.53 0.95
C ASP A 95 -13.90 -16.09 0.12
N LEU A 96 -14.06 -15.89 -1.21
CA LEU A 96 -12.97 -15.42 -2.09
C LEU A 96 -12.60 -13.96 -1.85
N PHE A 97 -13.53 -13.16 -1.30
CA PHE A 97 -13.39 -11.70 -1.17
C PHE A 97 -13.44 -11.22 0.28
N SER A 98 -13.69 -12.13 1.22
CA SER A 98 -13.42 -11.84 2.63
C SER A 98 -11.90 -11.75 2.80
N PRO A 99 -11.35 -10.70 3.41
CA PRO A 99 -9.92 -10.69 3.73
C PRO A 99 -9.68 -11.91 4.61
N SER A 100 -8.95 -12.91 4.08
CA SER A 100 -8.52 -14.07 4.84
C SER A 100 -8.00 -13.54 6.17
N SER A 101 -8.68 -13.88 7.27
CA SER A 101 -8.28 -13.50 8.61
C SER A 101 -6.80 -13.83 8.78
N SER A 102 -5.95 -12.78 8.78
CA SER A 102 -4.59 -12.74 9.30
C SER A 102 -3.94 -14.13 9.47
N THR A 103 -3.58 -14.79 8.37
CA THR A 103 -2.49 -15.77 8.45
C THR A 103 -1.22 -14.94 8.49
N GLN A 104 -0.70 -14.79 9.70
CA GLN A 104 0.61 -14.23 9.96
C GLN A 104 1.63 -14.82 8.99
N PRO A 105 2.26 -14.02 8.13
CA PRO A 105 3.54 -14.40 7.55
C PRO A 105 4.58 -14.33 8.67
N PRO A 106 5.38 -15.39 8.94
CA PRO A 106 6.60 -15.23 9.70
C PRO A 106 7.49 -14.25 8.93
N SER A 107 7.77 -13.13 9.59
CA SER A 107 8.75 -12.16 9.19
C SER A 107 10.13 -12.82 9.24
N ASP A 108 10.69 -13.14 8.08
CA ASP A 108 12.14 -13.23 7.92
C ASP A 108 12.60 -12.09 7.01
N PRO A 109 13.33 -11.10 7.55
CA PRO A 109 14.15 -10.22 6.75
C PRO A 109 15.47 -10.95 6.45
N PHE A 110 15.93 -10.94 5.21
CA PHE A 110 17.25 -10.43 4.84
C PHE A 110 17.49 -10.67 3.35
N ASP A 111 17.37 -9.56 2.63
CA ASP A 111 17.98 -9.34 1.33
C ASP A 111 19.47 -9.71 1.33
N THR A 112 19.81 -10.58 0.40
CA THR A 112 20.84 -10.39 -0.63
C THR A 112 22.15 -9.70 -0.23
N SER A 113 23.24 -10.47 -0.17
CA SER A 113 24.49 -10.15 -0.88
C SER A 113 25.51 -11.30 -0.82
N SER A 114 26.13 -11.56 -1.98
CA SER A 114 27.27 -12.45 -2.24
C SER A 114 27.04 -13.97 -2.20
N LEU A 115 26.50 -14.49 -3.31
CA LEU A 115 26.95 -15.77 -3.87
C LEU A 115 28.42 -15.61 -4.29
N GLN A 116 29.32 -16.45 -3.75
CA GLN A 116 30.52 -16.84 -4.47
C GLN A 116 30.79 -18.32 -4.17
N ASP A 117 30.99 -19.06 -5.24
CA ASP A 117 31.04 -20.52 -5.35
C ASP A 117 32.09 -21.21 -4.46
N PRO A 118 31.86 -22.48 -4.08
CA PRO A 118 32.91 -23.42 -3.71
C PRO A 118 33.19 -24.39 -4.87
N GLU A 119 34.39 -24.34 -5.45
CA GLU A 119 34.90 -25.45 -6.27
C GLU A 119 36.27 -25.91 -5.77
N SER A 120 36.32 -27.22 -5.46
CA SER A 120 37.41 -28.15 -5.76
C SER A 120 38.70 -28.05 -4.94
N THR A 121 39.40 -29.10 -4.52
CA THR A 121 39.25 -30.58 -4.51
C THR A 121 40.51 -31.13 -3.81
N SER A 122 40.41 -32.33 -3.21
CA SER A 122 41.46 -33.37 -3.04
C SER A 122 42.76 -33.04 -2.27
N THR A 123 43.01 -33.66 -1.11
CA THR A 123 43.62 -35.00 -0.92
C THR A 123 45.07 -35.11 -1.38
N THR A 124 46.01 -35.25 -0.43
CA THR A 124 47.09 -36.28 -0.37
C THR A 124 48.20 -35.84 0.61
N SER A 125 48.39 -36.63 1.67
CA SER A 125 49.60 -36.70 2.53
C SER A 125 50.55 -37.77 1.92
N PRO A 126 51.87 -37.89 2.19
CA PRO A 126 52.64 -37.42 3.37
C PRO A 126 54.11 -36.98 3.09
N ALA A 127 54.87 -36.76 4.17
CA ALA A 127 56.34 -36.66 4.29
C ALA A 127 56.94 -35.25 4.53
N ALA A 128 57.38 -35.03 5.77
CA ALA A 128 58.35 -34.02 6.21
C ALA A 128 59.77 -34.45 5.74
N PRO A 129 60.80 -33.57 5.61
CA PRO A 129 61.12 -32.53 6.59
C PRO A 129 61.61 -31.16 6.06
N GLU A 130 61.43 -30.15 6.92
CA GLU A 130 62.34 -29.03 7.19
C GLU A 130 62.81 -28.12 6.02
N SER A 131 62.27 -26.90 5.95
CA SER A 131 63.01 -25.66 6.29
C SER A 131 62.21 -24.39 5.98
N GLN A 132 61.96 -23.62 7.04
CA GLN A 132 62.07 -22.16 7.10
C GLN A 132 61.34 -21.31 6.05
N ASN A 133 60.14 -20.84 6.42
CA ASN A 133 59.81 -19.42 6.24
C ASN A 133 58.88 -18.97 7.38
N GLN A 134 59.50 -18.57 8.50
CA GLN A 134 58.82 -17.87 9.58
C GLN A 134 58.76 -16.39 9.24
N SER A 135 57.55 -15.87 9.00
CA SER A 135 57.07 -14.61 9.58
C SER A 135 55.57 -14.44 9.30
N GLN A 136 54.81 -14.30 10.37
CA GLN A 136 53.40 -13.86 10.46
C GLN A 136 52.28 -14.83 10.07
N ASN A 137 51.92 -15.67 11.04
CA ASN A 137 50.59 -15.52 11.66
C ASN A 137 50.67 -16.02 13.10
N GLN A 138 51.19 -15.14 13.94
CA GLN A 138 51.32 -15.36 15.36
C GLN A 138 49.92 -15.29 15.98
N LEU A 139 49.42 -16.45 16.40
CA LEU A 139 48.36 -16.54 17.40
C LEU A 139 48.80 -15.63 18.56
N PRO A 140 47.96 -14.67 18.99
CA PRO A 140 48.25 -13.98 20.23
C PRO A 140 48.18 -15.03 21.35
N ASP A 141 49.19 -15.06 22.22
CA ASP A 141 49.19 -15.83 23.49
C ASP A 141 48.07 -15.26 24.39
N LEU A 142 46.82 -15.56 24.05
CA LEU A 142 45.71 -15.37 24.96
C LEU A 142 45.82 -16.47 26.03
N PRO A 143 45.75 -16.12 27.32
CA PRO A 143 45.88 -17.12 28.37
C PRO A 143 44.79 -18.18 28.20
N LEU A 144 45.11 -19.44 28.53
CA LEU A 144 44.23 -20.60 28.38
C LEU A 144 42.81 -20.37 28.90
N SER A 145 42.66 -19.57 29.95
CA SER A 145 41.37 -19.15 30.50
C SER A 145 40.53 -18.33 29.53
N THR A 146 41.13 -17.47 28.70
CA THR A 146 40.43 -16.66 27.70
C THR A 146 40.10 -17.48 26.45
N LEU A 147 40.96 -18.42 26.06
CA LEU A 147 40.60 -19.39 25.01
C LEU A 147 39.45 -20.30 25.47
N GLN A 148 39.47 -20.75 26.72
CA GLN A 148 38.37 -21.53 27.28
C GLN A 148 37.08 -20.72 27.40
N SER A 149 37.13 -19.43 27.75
CA SER A 149 35.92 -18.60 27.80
C SER A 149 35.36 -18.30 26.39
N ILE A 150 36.22 -18.14 25.39
CA ILE A 150 35.80 -18.00 23.99
C ILE A 150 35.25 -19.32 23.45
N ILE A 151 35.89 -20.45 23.74
CA ILE A 151 35.40 -21.77 23.32
C ILE A 151 34.11 -22.11 24.05
N LEU A 152 33.98 -21.82 25.35
CA LEU A 152 32.74 -22.06 26.10
C LEU A 152 31.61 -21.10 25.67
N SER A 153 31.91 -19.86 25.27
CA SER A 153 30.90 -18.95 24.72
C SER A 153 30.44 -19.37 23.33
N TYR A 154 31.34 -19.91 22.51
CA TYR A 154 31.00 -20.43 21.19
C TYR A 154 30.46 -21.88 21.24
N ALA A 155 30.70 -22.61 22.32
CA ALA A 155 30.36 -24.03 22.45
C ALA A 155 28.87 -24.31 22.25
N SER A 156 27.97 -23.39 22.62
CA SER A 156 26.53 -23.53 22.39
C SER A 156 26.11 -23.28 20.94
N THR A 157 26.91 -22.54 20.17
CA THR A 157 26.66 -22.28 18.74
C THR A 157 27.23 -23.38 17.83
N ILE A 158 28.12 -24.24 18.35
CA ILE A 158 28.62 -25.42 17.64
C ILE A 158 27.52 -26.46 17.36
N PRO A 159 26.67 -26.88 18.32
CA PRO A 159 25.56 -27.77 18.01
C PRO A 159 24.48 -27.07 17.18
N GLU A 160 24.33 -25.74 17.30
CA GLU A 160 23.41 -24.97 16.45
C GLU A 160 23.89 -24.91 15.00
N THR A 161 25.18 -24.66 14.77
CA THR A 161 25.78 -24.68 13.42
C THR A 161 25.87 -26.09 12.85
N ALA A 162 26.15 -27.11 13.67
CA ALA A 162 26.06 -28.50 13.24
C ALA A 162 24.63 -28.90 12.86
N SER A 163 23.62 -28.47 13.63
CA SER A 163 22.20 -28.68 13.30
C SER A 163 21.80 -27.93 12.03
N ARG A 164 22.30 -26.69 11.83
CA ARG A 164 22.09 -25.92 10.58
C ARG A 164 22.79 -26.56 9.39
N LEU A 165 24.00 -27.10 9.54
CA LEU A 165 24.71 -27.79 8.46
C LEU A 165 24.05 -29.14 8.11
N THR A 166 23.60 -29.90 9.12
CA THR A 166 22.79 -31.10 8.89
C THR A 166 21.47 -30.74 8.22
N SER A 167 20.77 -29.70 8.70
CA SER A 167 19.52 -29.23 8.11
C SER A 167 19.70 -28.71 6.67
N LEU A 168 20.80 -28.01 6.37
CA LEU A 168 21.13 -27.55 5.01
C LEU A 168 21.52 -28.72 4.10
N ASN A 169 22.22 -29.71 4.63
CA ASN A 169 22.56 -30.93 3.90
C ASN A 169 21.33 -31.82 3.65
N ASP A 170 20.33 -31.76 4.54
CA ASP A 170 19.04 -32.45 4.38
C ASP A 170 18.07 -31.69 3.46
N THR A 171 18.36 -30.43 3.10
CA THR A 171 17.64 -29.79 1.99
C THR A 171 18.16 -30.34 0.67
N PRO A 172 17.33 -31.02 -0.13
CA PRO A 172 17.76 -31.48 -1.44
C PRO A 172 18.12 -30.24 -2.28
N VAL A 173 19.29 -30.26 -2.92
CA VAL A 173 19.66 -29.25 -3.91
C VAL A 173 18.50 -29.15 -4.90
N PRO A 174 17.89 -27.96 -5.08
CA PRO A 174 16.71 -27.81 -5.91
C PRO A 174 17.01 -28.32 -7.32
N ASP A 175 16.06 -29.07 -7.89
CA ASP A 175 16.22 -29.72 -9.17
C ASP A 175 16.72 -28.71 -10.23
N PRO A 176 17.87 -28.95 -10.90
CA PRO A 176 18.42 -28.06 -11.93
C PRO A 176 17.44 -27.78 -13.08
N THR A 177 16.37 -28.58 -13.22
CA THR A 177 15.29 -28.29 -14.16
C THR A 177 14.53 -26.99 -13.81
N LEU A 178 14.40 -26.62 -12.54
CA LEU A 178 13.70 -25.40 -12.10
C LEU A 178 14.51 -24.15 -12.40
N SER A 179 15.82 -24.19 -12.20
CA SER A 179 16.72 -23.09 -12.56
C SER A 179 16.84 -22.97 -14.07
N ALA A 180 16.94 -24.09 -14.80
CA ALA A 180 16.87 -24.10 -16.27
C ALA A 180 15.55 -23.51 -16.79
N GLY A 181 14.42 -23.84 -16.14
CA GLY A 181 13.11 -23.28 -16.46
C GLY A 181 13.02 -21.77 -16.19
N LEU A 182 13.65 -21.27 -15.12
CA LEU A 182 13.74 -19.82 -14.85
C LEU A 182 14.55 -19.09 -15.93
N VAL A 183 15.65 -19.68 -16.38
CA VAL A 183 16.46 -19.14 -17.48
C VAL A 183 15.66 -19.14 -18.79
N GLU A 184 14.83 -20.16 -19.03
CA GLU A 184 13.92 -20.19 -20.20
C GLU A 184 12.78 -19.15 -20.10
N LEU A 185 12.32 -18.82 -18.88
CA LEU A 185 11.27 -17.81 -18.66
C LEU A 185 11.77 -16.37 -18.79
N MET A 186 13.05 -16.11 -18.49
CA MET A 186 13.67 -14.80 -18.62
C MET A 186 13.42 -14.09 -19.97
N PRO A 187 13.63 -14.73 -21.14
CA PRO A 187 13.34 -14.10 -22.43
C PRO A 187 11.84 -13.85 -22.67
N ARG A 188 10.93 -14.60 -22.00
CA ARG A 188 9.50 -14.31 -22.07
C ARG A 188 9.16 -13.06 -21.25
N MET A 189 9.76 -12.89 -20.08
CA MET A 189 9.62 -11.67 -19.28
C MET A 189 10.16 -10.45 -20.03
N GLU A 190 11.31 -10.56 -20.68
CA GLU A 190 11.90 -9.46 -21.46
C GLU A 190 11.01 -9.06 -22.66
N LYS A 191 10.40 -10.04 -23.34
CA LYS A 191 9.42 -9.76 -24.41
C LYS A 191 8.20 -9.02 -23.86
N LEU A 192 7.68 -9.42 -22.71
CA LEU A 192 6.53 -8.77 -22.09
C LEU A 192 6.86 -7.36 -21.59
N SER A 193 8.03 -7.16 -21.00
CA SER A 193 8.48 -5.83 -20.58
C SER A 193 8.64 -4.89 -21.78
N GLY A 194 9.17 -5.39 -22.90
CA GLY A 194 9.23 -4.61 -24.15
C GLY A 194 7.86 -4.19 -24.68
N VAL A 195 6.85 -5.06 -24.58
CA VAL A 195 5.46 -4.73 -24.95
C VAL A 195 4.87 -3.69 -23.98
N GLN A 196 5.12 -3.82 -22.68
CA GLN A 196 4.67 -2.86 -21.67
C GLN A 196 5.26 -1.46 -21.91
N ASP A 197 6.54 -1.37 -22.26
CA ASP A 197 7.18 -0.10 -22.62
C ASP A 197 6.56 0.53 -23.88
N GLY A 198 6.20 -0.30 -24.87
CA GLY A 198 5.47 0.13 -26.06
C GLY A 198 4.10 0.73 -25.70
N GLN A 199 3.31 0.00 -24.92
CA GLN A 199 1.99 0.43 -24.46
C GLN A 199 2.06 1.71 -23.62
N ALA A 200 3.07 1.85 -22.76
CA ALA A 200 3.27 3.05 -21.96
C ALA A 200 3.51 4.30 -22.83
N ARG A 201 4.26 4.17 -23.93
CA ARG A 201 4.47 5.25 -24.90
C ARG A 201 3.18 5.62 -25.63
N GLU A 202 2.42 4.63 -26.09
CA GLU A 202 1.13 4.86 -26.76
C GLU A 202 0.12 5.54 -25.83
N ILE A 203 0.03 5.09 -24.57
CA ILE A 203 -0.84 5.70 -23.56
C ILE A 203 -0.41 7.15 -23.29
N ALA A 204 0.89 7.42 -23.17
CA ALA A 204 1.39 8.78 -22.98
C ALA A 204 1.01 9.68 -24.16
N GLU A 205 1.15 9.20 -25.39
CA GLU A 205 0.75 9.94 -26.58
C GLU A 205 -0.77 10.19 -26.62
N LEU A 206 -1.58 9.16 -26.38
CA LEU A 206 -3.03 9.28 -26.32
C LEU A 206 -3.47 10.27 -25.24
N ARG A 207 -2.83 10.27 -24.07
CA ARG A 207 -3.09 11.25 -22.99
C ARG A 207 -2.80 12.68 -23.42
N VAL A 208 -1.74 12.90 -24.18
CA VAL A 208 -1.43 14.24 -24.74
C VAL A 208 -2.47 14.64 -25.77
N ARG A 209 -2.90 13.72 -26.65
CA ARG A 209 -3.93 14.00 -27.66
C ARG A 209 -5.29 14.27 -27.01
N THR A 210 -5.71 13.48 -26.02
CA THR A 210 -6.98 13.68 -25.32
C THR A 210 -6.97 14.98 -24.54
N ALA A 211 -5.86 15.34 -23.89
CA ALA A 211 -5.71 16.64 -23.23
C ALA A 211 -5.91 17.82 -24.20
N LYS A 212 -5.33 17.76 -25.41
CA LYS A 212 -5.52 18.80 -26.44
C LYS A 212 -6.96 18.89 -26.93
N VAL A 213 -7.63 17.75 -27.13
CA VAL A 213 -9.04 17.72 -27.54
C VAL A 213 -9.92 18.32 -26.44
N LEU A 214 -9.69 17.95 -25.18
CA LEU A 214 -10.43 18.50 -24.03
C LEU A 214 -10.21 20.01 -23.89
N GLN A 215 -8.98 20.47 -24.05
CA GLN A 215 -8.68 21.91 -24.09
C GLN A 215 -9.49 22.61 -25.18
N ARG A 216 -9.50 22.05 -26.40
CA ARG A 216 -10.24 22.64 -27.52
C ARG A 216 -11.75 22.67 -27.26
N VAL A 217 -12.31 21.60 -26.68
CA VAL A 217 -13.73 21.54 -26.31
C VAL A 217 -14.05 22.59 -25.25
N TYR A 218 -13.19 22.76 -24.24
CA TYR A 218 -13.38 23.78 -23.22
C TYR A 218 -13.37 25.20 -23.82
N GLU A 219 -12.40 25.49 -24.67
CA GLU A 219 -12.27 26.80 -25.35
C GLU A 219 -13.45 27.10 -26.28
N VAL A 220 -13.84 26.15 -27.13
CA VAL A 220 -14.87 26.39 -28.15
C VAL A 220 -16.28 26.27 -27.61
N ALA A 221 -16.56 25.15 -26.93
CA ALA A 221 -17.94 24.82 -26.57
C ALA A 221 -18.35 25.52 -25.27
N LEU A 222 -17.47 25.53 -24.26
CA LEU A 222 -17.84 26.07 -22.95
C LEU A 222 -17.61 27.58 -22.87
N LEU A 223 -16.38 28.04 -23.15
CA LEU A 223 -16.03 29.45 -23.15
C LEU A 223 -16.72 30.19 -24.31
N GLY A 224 -16.51 29.73 -25.55
CA GLY A 224 -17.12 30.34 -26.72
C GLY A 224 -18.65 30.23 -26.74
N GLY A 225 -19.19 29.07 -26.37
CA GLY A 225 -20.63 28.89 -26.28
C GLY A 225 -21.29 29.78 -25.23
N GLY A 226 -20.63 30.00 -24.08
CA GLY A 226 -21.15 30.87 -23.03
C GLY A 226 -21.31 32.33 -23.46
N GLU A 227 -20.40 32.86 -24.28
CA GLU A 227 -20.51 34.21 -24.85
C GLU A 227 -21.72 34.34 -25.78
N VAL A 228 -21.91 33.37 -26.67
CA VAL A 228 -23.06 33.34 -27.59
C VAL A 228 -24.36 33.21 -26.81
N TRP A 229 -24.44 32.29 -25.85
CA TRP A 229 -25.63 32.16 -25.00
C TRP A 229 -25.93 33.44 -24.23
N GLY A 230 -24.91 34.14 -23.74
CA GLY A 230 -25.07 35.44 -23.09
C GLY A 230 -25.62 36.53 -24.03
N GLU A 231 -25.15 36.58 -25.27
CA GLU A 231 -25.70 37.50 -26.27
C GLU A 231 -27.17 37.19 -26.56
N TRP A 232 -27.50 35.91 -26.77
CA TRP A 232 -28.87 35.47 -27.02
C TRP A 232 -29.80 35.79 -25.85
N GLU A 233 -29.36 35.53 -24.63
CA GLU A 233 -30.10 35.90 -23.41
C GLU A 233 -30.34 37.41 -23.36
N GLY A 234 -29.32 38.23 -23.64
CA GLY A 234 -29.49 39.69 -23.69
C GLY A 234 -30.45 40.16 -24.79
N ARG A 235 -30.47 39.49 -25.94
CA ARG A 235 -31.45 39.78 -27.01
C ARG A 235 -32.86 39.39 -26.60
N ILE A 236 -33.04 38.24 -25.97
CA ILE A 236 -34.33 37.79 -25.45
C ILE A 236 -34.83 38.77 -24.39
N GLU A 237 -33.98 39.14 -23.42
CA GLU A 237 -34.34 40.10 -22.37
C GLU A 237 -34.75 41.46 -22.95
N ASN A 238 -34.06 41.94 -24.00
CA ASN A 238 -34.43 43.16 -24.70
C ASN A 238 -35.79 43.07 -25.39
N VAL A 239 -36.09 41.92 -26.02
CA VAL A 239 -37.39 41.64 -26.62
C VAL A 239 -38.47 41.59 -25.53
N GLU A 240 -38.25 40.87 -24.44
CA GLU A 240 -39.18 40.81 -23.31
C GLU A 240 -39.45 42.18 -22.70
N ARG A 241 -38.40 43.00 -22.53
CA ARG A 241 -38.55 44.36 -22.03
C ARG A 241 -39.34 45.22 -23.02
N GLY A 242 -39.17 45.00 -24.32
CA GLY A 242 -39.99 45.61 -25.38
C GLY A 242 -41.46 45.23 -25.28
N VAL A 243 -41.74 43.93 -25.16
CA VAL A 243 -43.11 43.40 -25.00
C VAL A 243 -43.76 43.97 -23.74
N ARG A 244 -43.07 43.93 -22.59
CA ARG A 244 -43.58 44.48 -21.32
C ARG A 244 -43.89 45.97 -21.43
N ARG A 245 -43.07 46.76 -22.13
CA ARG A 245 -43.37 48.19 -22.38
C ARG A 245 -44.61 48.36 -23.26
N GLY A 246 -44.76 47.53 -24.29
CA GLY A 246 -45.94 47.52 -25.16
C GLY A 246 -47.21 47.16 -24.39
N GLU A 247 -47.16 46.12 -23.57
CA GLU A 247 -48.28 45.69 -22.71
C GLU A 247 -48.69 46.79 -21.72
N VAL A 248 -47.72 47.47 -21.10
CA VAL A 248 -48.00 48.61 -20.21
C VAL A 248 -48.64 49.77 -20.96
N ALA A 249 -48.21 50.08 -22.18
CA ALA A 249 -48.81 51.13 -22.99
C ALA A 249 -50.25 50.80 -23.40
N ILE A 250 -50.49 49.56 -23.88
CA ILE A 250 -51.82 49.06 -24.22
C ILE A 250 -52.75 49.08 -23.00
N GLY A 251 -52.26 48.63 -21.83
CA GLY A 251 -53.03 48.66 -20.59
C GLY A 251 -53.36 50.07 -20.09
N ARG A 252 -52.62 51.09 -20.53
CA ARG A 252 -52.83 52.50 -20.15
C ARG A 252 -53.78 53.23 -21.10
N GLU A 253 -53.85 52.81 -22.36
CA GLU A 253 -54.81 53.32 -23.36
C GLU A 253 -56.20 52.64 -23.25
N GLY A 254 -56.29 51.51 -22.54
CA GLY A 254 -57.54 50.77 -22.31
C GLY A 254 -58.32 51.14 -21.04
N ILE A 255 -58.06 52.29 -20.40
CA ILE A 255 -58.79 52.83 -19.23
C ILE A 255 -59.44 54.16 -19.58
#